data_AF-A0A352KR33-F1
#
_entry.id   AF-A0A352KR33-F1
#
_cell.length_a   1.000
_cell.length_b   1.000
_cell.length_c   1.000
_cell.angle_alpha   90.00
_cell.angle_beta   90.00
_cell.angle_gamma   90.00
#
_symmetry.space_group_name_H-M   'P 1'
#
loop_
_entity.id
_entity.type
_entity.pdbx_description
1 polymer ?
#
loop_
_entity_poly.entity_id
_entity_poly.type
_entity_poly.pdbx_seq_one_letter_code
_entity_poly.pdbx_strand_id
1 'polypeptide(L)'
;MADFHQNGVITTLHNLNQRSLSSMEDELREFSKTKPMTLVLPCLYSELEGDALPIIVKELSKVNYLSEIVIGLDRANEEQYRDAINFFKPLNQNHKILWNEGSRLQSIDAQLDKEGLAPQELGKGRNVWYCLGYVMANKTAKAVALHDCDIITYDRSLLARLIYP
;
A
#
# COMPACT_ATOMS: atom_id res chain seq x y z
N MET A 1 18.97 -25.17 -35.32
CA MET A 1 19.56 -25.57 -34.03
C MET A 1 18.57 -25.18 -32.95
N ALA A 2 17.73 -26.13 -32.57
CA ALA A 2 16.78 -26.00 -31.49
C ALA A 2 17.45 -26.61 -30.27
N ASP A 3 17.87 -25.77 -29.33
CA ASP A 3 18.36 -26.19 -28.01
C ASP A 3 17.67 -25.32 -26.96
N PHE A 4 16.42 -25.64 -26.71
CA PHE A 4 15.72 -25.30 -25.48
C PHE A 4 15.10 -26.59 -24.95
N HIS A 5 15.94 -27.44 -24.35
CA HIS A 5 15.47 -28.56 -23.54
C HIS A 5 15.55 -28.15 -22.07
N GLN A 6 14.46 -27.60 -21.54
CA GLN A 6 14.34 -27.21 -20.14
C GLN A 6 13.66 -28.35 -19.38
N ASN A 7 14.43 -29.07 -18.55
CA ASN A 7 13.92 -30.16 -17.71
C ASN A 7 13.12 -29.58 -16.53
N GLY A 8 11.79 -29.50 -16.70
CA GLY A 8 10.85 -29.19 -15.61
C GLY A 8 9.49 -28.74 -16.13
N VAL A 9 8.43 -29.03 -15.36
CA VAL A 9 7.11 -28.42 -15.60
C VAL A 9 7.23 -26.95 -15.23
N ILE A 10 7.18 -26.05 -16.21
CA ILE A 10 6.99 -24.61 -15.95
C ILE A 10 5.56 -24.47 -15.42
N THR A 11 5.40 -24.43 -14.10
CA THR A 11 4.07 -24.43 -13.45
C THR A 11 3.34 -23.10 -13.57
N THR A 12 4.05 -21.99 -13.84
CA THR A 12 3.44 -20.68 -14.07
C THR A 12 4.33 -19.77 -14.91
N LEU A 13 3.81 -19.30 -16.04
CA LEU A 13 4.35 -18.14 -16.76
C LEU A 13 3.57 -16.90 -16.33
N HIS A 14 4.01 -16.24 -15.25
CA HIS A 14 3.37 -15.05 -14.67
C HIS A 14 3.33 -13.84 -15.61
N ASN A 15 4.04 -13.88 -16.74
CA ASN A 15 4.22 -12.75 -17.63
C ASN A 15 4.31 -13.19 -19.11
N LEU A 16 3.29 -13.91 -19.60
CA LEU A 16 3.07 -14.11 -21.04
C LEU A 16 2.57 -12.78 -21.63
N ASN A 17 3.50 -11.86 -21.84
CA ASN A 17 3.24 -10.47 -22.22
C ASN A 17 2.46 -10.36 -23.53
N GLN A 18 1.20 -9.91 -23.45
CA GLN A 18 0.43 -9.42 -24.61
C GLN A 18 -0.24 -8.06 -24.39
N ARG A 19 -0.24 -7.52 -23.15
CA ARG A 19 -1.02 -6.33 -22.81
C ARG A 19 -0.14 -5.21 -22.24
N SER A 20 -0.35 -3.99 -22.74
CA SER A 20 0.35 -2.79 -22.24
C SER A 20 -0.17 -2.36 -20.87
N LEU A 21 0.72 -1.83 -20.04
CA LEU A 21 0.37 -1.23 -18.76
C LEU A 21 -0.66 -0.10 -18.93
N SER A 22 -0.48 0.76 -19.94
CA SER A 22 -1.40 1.88 -20.17
C SER A 22 -2.85 1.42 -20.37
N SER A 23 -3.06 0.36 -21.16
CA SER A 23 -4.41 -0.21 -21.37
C SER A 23 -5.03 -0.73 -20.07
N MET A 24 -4.22 -1.29 -19.17
CA MET A 24 -4.69 -1.74 -17.85
C MET A 24 -5.05 -0.55 -16.96
N GLU A 25 -4.21 0.49 -16.92
CA GLU A 25 -4.46 1.72 -16.15
C GLU A 25 -5.68 2.50 -16.67
N ASP A 26 -5.93 2.48 -17.99
CA ASP A 26 -7.11 3.07 -18.62
C ASP A 26 -8.40 2.42 -18.09
N GLU A 27 -8.44 1.10 -18.02
CA GLU A 27 -9.59 0.37 -17.47
C GLU A 27 -9.71 0.52 -15.96
N LEU A 28 -8.60 0.54 -15.21
CA LEU A 28 -8.62 0.83 -13.78
C LEU A 28 -9.24 2.20 -13.49
N ARG A 29 -9.01 3.21 -14.34
CA ARG A 29 -9.70 4.51 -14.24
C ARG A 29 -11.19 4.44 -14.50
N GLU A 30 -11.65 3.54 -15.36
CA GLU A 30 -13.09 3.32 -15.57
C GLU A 30 -13.69 2.57 -14.38
N PHE A 31 -13.01 1.54 -13.87
CA PHE A 31 -13.46 0.80 -12.68
C PHE A 31 -13.50 1.69 -11.44
N SER A 32 -12.54 2.60 -11.24
CA SER A 32 -12.47 3.44 -10.04
C SER A 32 -13.72 4.32 -9.86
N LYS A 33 -14.45 4.63 -10.94
CA LYS A 33 -15.71 5.40 -10.90
C LYS A 33 -16.84 4.67 -10.16
N THR A 34 -16.85 3.33 -10.19
CA THR A 34 -17.90 2.50 -9.56
C THR A 34 -17.37 1.64 -8.41
N LYS A 35 -16.06 1.35 -8.42
CA LYS A 35 -15.33 0.61 -7.39
C LYS A 35 -14.11 1.42 -6.96
N PRO A 36 -14.27 2.43 -6.08
CA PRO A 36 -13.14 3.17 -5.51
C PRO A 36 -12.10 2.24 -4.90
N MET A 37 -10.84 2.49 -5.22
CA MET A 37 -9.70 1.64 -4.92
C MET A 37 -8.76 2.32 -3.93
N THR A 38 -8.47 1.65 -2.81
CA THR A 38 -7.54 2.15 -1.79
C THR A 38 -6.28 1.28 -1.73
N LEU A 39 -5.13 1.93 -1.62
CA LEU A 39 -3.85 1.26 -1.38
C LEU A 39 -3.42 1.45 0.08
N VAL A 40 -3.02 0.38 0.75
CA VAL A 40 -2.44 0.40 2.09
C VAL A 40 -0.93 0.19 2.01
N LEU A 41 -0.17 1.08 2.64
CA LEU A 41 1.29 1.06 2.76
C LEU A 41 1.68 1.03 4.26
N PRO A 42 1.79 -0.16 4.88
CA PRO A 42 2.32 -0.29 6.22
C PRO A 42 3.85 -0.14 6.19
N CYS A 43 4.39 0.86 6.88
CA CYS A 43 5.83 1.09 6.98
C CYS A 43 6.32 1.40 8.40
N LEU A 44 7.61 1.20 8.62
CA LEU A 44 8.37 1.73 9.73
C LEU A 44 8.96 3.09 9.35
N TYR A 45 9.18 3.97 10.32
CA TYR A 45 9.88 5.24 10.06
C TYR A 45 11.26 5.03 9.40
N SER A 46 12.00 4.00 9.83
CA SER A 46 13.32 3.67 9.25
C SER A 46 13.28 3.34 7.75
N GLU A 47 12.13 2.95 7.21
CA GLU A 47 11.99 2.67 5.76
C GLU A 47 11.89 3.95 4.92
N LEU A 48 11.52 5.09 5.53
CA LEU A 48 11.55 6.39 4.85
C LEU A 48 12.98 6.83 4.53
N GLU A 49 13.95 6.36 5.33
CA GLU A 49 15.38 6.61 5.15
C GLU A 49 16.04 5.64 4.17
N GLY A 50 15.32 4.59 3.74
CA GLY A 50 15.78 3.59 2.80
C GLY A 50 15.54 3.95 1.32
N ASP A 51 16.09 3.14 0.41
CA ASP A 51 16.03 3.40 -1.03
C ASP A 51 14.68 3.02 -1.67
N ALA A 52 13.95 2.06 -1.08
CA ALA A 52 12.72 1.53 -1.66
C ALA A 52 11.57 2.53 -1.63
N LEU A 53 11.30 3.15 -0.48
CA LEU A 53 10.11 3.96 -0.29
C LEU A 53 10.08 5.24 -1.16
N PRO A 54 11.21 5.95 -1.38
CA PRO A 54 11.28 7.05 -2.35
C PRO A 54 10.90 6.60 -3.77
N ILE A 55 11.32 5.40 -4.19
CA ILE A 55 10.96 4.82 -5.50
C ILE A 55 9.47 4.52 -5.55
N ILE A 56 8.92 3.89 -4.50
CA ILE A 56 7.50 3.59 -4.39
C ILE A 56 6.66 4.87 -4.50
N VAL A 57 6.97 5.90 -3.71
CA VAL A 57 6.26 7.20 -3.75
C VAL A 57 6.34 7.84 -5.14
N LYS A 58 7.52 7.82 -5.77
CA LYS A 58 7.72 8.33 -7.12
C LYS A 58 6.84 7.60 -8.14
N GLU A 59 6.77 6.28 -8.12
CA GLU A 59 5.94 5.52 -9.06
C GLU A 59 4.45 5.69 -8.77
N LEU A 60 4.06 5.65 -7.49
CA LEU A 60 2.67 5.87 -7.07
C LEU A 60 2.17 7.27 -7.42
N SER A 61 3.01 8.31 -7.35
CA SER A 61 2.62 9.67 -7.76
C SER A 61 2.13 9.76 -9.21
N LYS A 62 2.49 8.82 -10.07
CA LYS A 62 2.10 8.80 -11.49
C LYS A 62 0.74 8.13 -11.73
N VAL A 63 0.17 7.48 -10.72
CA VAL A 63 -1.09 6.75 -10.81
C VAL A 63 -2.27 7.70 -10.62
N ASN A 64 -3.44 7.43 -11.20
CA ASN A 64 -4.61 8.31 -11.05
C ASN A 64 -5.94 7.55 -10.97
N TYR A 65 -5.90 6.25 -10.67
CA TYR A 65 -7.09 5.41 -10.47
C TYR A 65 -7.36 5.08 -8.99
N LEU A 66 -6.44 5.42 -8.07
CA LEU A 66 -6.64 5.24 -6.63
C LEU A 66 -7.48 6.38 -6.05
N SER A 67 -8.45 6.06 -5.22
CA SER A 67 -9.22 7.04 -4.45
C SER A 67 -8.48 7.54 -3.21
N GLU A 68 -7.68 6.67 -2.58
CA GLU A 68 -6.91 7.00 -1.38
C GLU A 68 -5.68 6.09 -1.23
N ILE A 69 -4.61 6.63 -0.65
CA ILE A 69 -3.46 5.87 -0.14
C ILE A 69 -3.43 6.01 1.38
N VAL A 70 -3.52 4.90 2.11
CA VAL A 70 -3.44 4.85 3.57
C VAL A 70 -2.07 4.34 3.96
N ILE A 71 -1.28 5.20 4.60
CA ILE A 71 0.06 4.91 5.07
C ILE A 71 -0.02 4.66 6.57
N GLY A 72 0.38 3.48 7.01
CA GLY A 72 0.47 3.16 8.43
C GLY A 72 1.92 3.27 8.88
N LEU A 73 2.21 4.23 9.75
CA LEU A 73 3.55 4.55 10.22
C LEU A 73 3.78 3.99 11.63
N ASP A 74 4.69 3.03 11.74
CA ASP A 74 5.19 2.47 12.99
C ASP A 74 6.54 3.08 13.39
N ARG A 75 6.85 2.99 14.69
CA ARG A 75 8.14 3.35 15.31
C ARG A 75 8.59 4.77 15.00
N ALA A 76 7.65 5.71 14.98
CA ALA A 76 7.93 7.13 14.84
C ALA A 76 7.66 7.87 16.16
N ASN A 77 8.48 8.85 16.49
CA ASN A 77 8.12 9.91 17.44
C ASN A 77 7.37 11.06 16.73
N GLU A 78 6.98 12.11 17.46
CA GLU A 78 6.20 13.22 16.88
C GLU A 78 6.96 13.99 15.79
N GLU A 79 8.26 14.23 15.97
CA GLU A 79 9.11 14.91 14.99
C GLU A 79 9.22 14.08 13.70
N GLN A 80 9.52 12.80 13.85
CA GLN A 80 9.58 11.82 12.78
C GLN A 80 8.23 11.68 12.04
N TYR A 81 7.11 11.73 12.76
CA TYR A 81 5.79 11.76 12.13
C TYR A 81 5.58 13.02 11.27
N ARG A 82 6.04 14.19 11.74
CA ARG A 82 5.99 15.44 10.95
C ARG A 82 6.87 15.36 9.71
N ASP A 83 8.02 14.71 9.82
CA ASP A 83 8.90 14.44 8.67
C ASP A 83 8.25 13.49 7.68
N ALA A 84 7.58 12.43 8.15
CA ALA A 84 6.80 11.53 7.30
C ALA A 84 5.70 12.26 6.52
N ILE A 85 5.00 13.22 7.14
CA ILE A 85 4.04 14.07 6.43
C ILE A 85 4.69 14.78 5.25
N ASN A 86 5.90 15.32 5.43
CA ASN A 86 6.63 15.98 4.35
C ASN A 86 7.10 14.99 3.27
N PHE A 87 7.56 13.81 3.68
CA PHE A 87 8.04 12.76 2.79
C PHE A 87 6.96 12.30 1.78
N PHE A 88 5.71 12.14 2.22
CA PHE A 88 4.62 11.66 1.38
C PHE A 88 3.88 12.76 0.58
N LYS A 89 4.21 14.05 0.78
CA LYS A 89 3.64 15.17 0.00
C LYS A 89 3.67 15.01 -1.53
N PRO A 90 4.68 14.37 -2.16
CA PRO A 90 4.72 14.19 -3.60
C PRO A 90 3.63 13.26 -4.17
N LEU A 91 2.91 12.51 -3.33
CA LEU A 91 1.77 11.71 -3.79
C LEU A 91 0.66 12.62 -4.33
N ASN A 92 0.30 12.43 -5.60
CA ASN A 92 -0.73 13.21 -6.28
C ASN A 92 -2.16 12.81 -5.90
N GLN A 93 -2.33 11.73 -5.13
CA GLN A 93 -3.61 11.23 -4.66
C GLN A 93 -3.89 11.71 -3.24
N ASN A 94 -5.16 11.67 -2.84
CA ASN A 94 -5.51 11.80 -1.43
C ASN A 94 -4.79 10.70 -0.63
N HIS A 95 -4.09 11.08 0.42
CA HIS A 95 -3.40 10.14 1.28
C HIS A 95 -3.58 10.51 2.75
N LYS A 96 -3.47 9.49 3.61
CA LYS A 96 -3.63 9.59 5.06
C LYS A 96 -2.49 8.84 5.71
N ILE A 97 -1.89 9.46 6.73
CA ILE A 97 -0.86 8.83 7.54
C ILE A 97 -1.47 8.51 8.91
N LEU A 98 -1.44 7.23 9.26
CA LEU A 98 -1.86 6.69 10.53
C LEU A 98 -0.60 6.46 11.37
N TRP A 99 -0.36 7.33 12.34
CA TRP A 99 0.77 7.18 13.26
C TRP A 99 0.39 6.30 14.44
N ASN A 100 0.87 5.05 14.46
CA ASN A 100 0.42 4.02 15.40
C ASN A 100 0.82 4.32 16.85
N GLU A 101 1.98 4.95 17.08
CA GLU A 101 2.39 5.44 18.40
C GLU A 101 1.79 6.81 18.75
N GLY A 102 1.01 7.41 17.85
CA GLY A 102 0.35 8.68 18.08
C GLY A 102 -0.80 8.57 19.07
N SER A 103 -1.00 9.61 19.89
CA SER A 103 -2.01 9.65 20.95
C SER A 103 -3.43 9.29 20.49
N ARG A 104 -3.79 9.64 19.25
CA ARG A 104 -5.10 9.33 18.65
C ARG A 104 -5.28 7.84 18.40
N LEU A 105 -4.28 7.16 17.84
CA LEU A 105 -4.36 5.72 17.57
C LEU A 105 -4.16 4.90 18.84
N GLN A 106 -3.28 5.32 19.75
CA GLN A 106 -3.18 4.70 21.08
C GLN A 106 -4.49 4.77 21.88
N SER A 107 -5.24 5.87 21.75
CA SER A 107 -6.57 5.97 22.38
C SER A 107 -7.59 5.00 21.78
N ILE A 108 -7.52 4.76 20.46
CA ILE A 108 -8.36 3.77 19.77
C ILE A 108 -7.94 2.35 20.15
N ASP A 109 -6.65 2.06 20.16
CA ASP A 109 -6.07 0.77 20.61
C ASP A 109 -6.53 0.44 22.02
N ALA A 110 -6.43 1.37 22.97
CA ALA A 110 -6.88 1.16 24.35
C ALA A 110 -8.41 0.94 24.47
N GLN A 111 -9.22 1.49 23.57
CA GLN A 111 -10.66 1.22 23.54
C GLN A 111 -10.94 -0.18 23.00
N LEU A 112 -10.24 -0.60 21.95
CA LEU A 112 -10.39 -1.92 21.35
C LEU A 112 -9.85 -3.02 22.26
N ASP A 113 -8.77 -2.76 22.99
CA ASP A 113 -8.16 -3.70 23.94
C ASP A 113 -9.12 -4.03 25.09
N LYS A 114 -9.83 -3.03 25.62
CA LYS A 114 -10.88 -3.22 26.63
C LYS A 114 -12.00 -4.16 26.18
N GLU A 115 -12.30 -4.16 24.89
CA GLU A 115 -13.32 -5.04 24.28
C GLU A 115 -12.71 -6.37 23.77
N GLY A 116 -11.41 -6.60 23.97
CA GLY A 116 -10.70 -7.80 23.50
C GLY A 116 -10.54 -7.87 21.97
N LEU A 117 -10.60 -6.73 21.28
CA LEU A 117 -10.54 -6.62 19.83
C LEU A 117 -9.19 -6.13 19.29
N ALA A 118 -8.35 -5.52 20.14
CA ALA A 118 -7.06 -4.98 19.70
C ALA A 118 -6.05 -6.11 19.36
N PRO A 119 -5.20 -5.92 18.34
CA PRO A 119 -4.09 -6.83 18.07
C PRO A 119 -3.07 -6.80 19.23
N GLN A 120 -2.79 -7.96 19.83
CA GLN A 120 -1.91 -8.06 20.99
C GLN A 120 -0.42 -7.95 20.64
N GLU A 121 -0.04 -8.46 19.47
CA GLU A 121 1.36 -8.52 19.05
C GLU A 121 1.77 -7.27 18.25
N LEU A 122 2.97 -6.75 18.54
CA LEU A 122 3.57 -5.68 17.74
C LEU A 122 4.08 -6.21 16.40
N GLY A 123 4.01 -5.37 15.37
CA GLY A 123 4.59 -5.63 14.06
C GLY A 123 3.65 -5.27 12.91
N LYS A 124 4.09 -5.61 11.71
CA LYS A 124 3.42 -5.24 10.46
C LYS A 124 1.95 -5.65 10.40
N GLY A 125 1.58 -6.81 10.98
CA GLY A 125 0.20 -7.27 11.05
C GLY A 125 -0.71 -6.31 11.83
N ARG A 126 -0.24 -5.77 12.97
CA ARG A 126 -0.98 -4.79 13.77
C ARG A 126 -1.15 -3.47 13.02
N ASN A 127 -0.10 -3.01 12.33
CA ASN A 127 -0.16 -1.82 11.50
C ASN A 127 -1.21 -1.95 10.38
N VAL A 128 -1.18 -3.08 9.66
CA VAL A 128 -2.17 -3.40 8.62
C VAL A 128 -3.59 -3.45 9.21
N TRP A 129 -3.75 -4.05 10.39
CA TRP A 129 -5.04 -4.14 11.07
C TRP A 129 -5.65 -2.75 11.31
N TYR A 130 -4.86 -1.80 11.82
CA TYR A 130 -5.31 -0.41 12.03
C TYR A 130 -5.62 0.32 10.73
N CYS A 131 -4.78 0.12 9.70
CA CYS A 131 -5.04 0.69 8.38
C CYS A 131 -6.37 0.18 7.79
N LEU A 132 -6.62 -1.12 7.85
CA LEU A 132 -7.88 -1.70 7.38
C LEU A 132 -9.08 -1.23 8.20
N GLY A 133 -8.92 -1.09 9.52
CA GLY A 133 -9.94 -0.50 10.40
C GLY A 133 -10.31 0.92 9.97
N TYR A 134 -9.31 1.75 9.64
CA TYR A 134 -9.55 3.08 9.10
C TYR A 134 -10.25 3.06 7.74
N VAL A 135 -9.79 2.22 6.81
CA VAL A 135 -10.40 2.08 5.47
C VAL A 135 -11.87 1.67 5.58
N MET A 136 -12.18 0.71 6.46
CA MET A 136 -13.53 0.26 6.75
C MET A 136 -14.39 1.37 7.37
N ALA A 137 -13.83 2.15 8.30
CA ALA A 137 -14.52 3.28 8.92
C ALA A 137 -14.80 4.42 7.93
N ASN A 138 -13.92 4.63 6.94
CA ASN A 138 -14.09 5.64 5.90
C ASN A 138 -15.24 5.29 4.92
N LYS A 139 -15.57 4.00 4.74
CA LYS A 139 -16.68 3.49 3.90
C LYS A 139 -16.63 3.90 2.42
N THR A 140 -15.49 4.40 1.95
CA THR A 140 -15.27 4.85 0.57
C THR A 140 -14.78 3.71 -0.32
N ALA A 141 -13.84 2.91 0.17
CA ALA A 141 -13.19 1.85 -0.60
C ALA A 141 -14.14 0.69 -0.92
N LYS A 142 -14.04 0.16 -2.14
CA LYS A 142 -14.67 -1.09 -2.60
C LYS A 142 -13.66 -2.19 -2.90
N ALA A 143 -12.40 -1.81 -3.16
CA ALA A 143 -11.27 -2.70 -3.27
C ALA A 143 -10.10 -2.12 -2.48
N VAL A 144 -9.35 -3.00 -1.81
CA VAL A 144 -8.19 -2.63 -1.01
C VAL A 144 -7.01 -3.48 -1.46
N ALA A 145 -5.93 -2.83 -1.86
CA ALA A 145 -4.64 -3.47 -2.12
C ALA A 145 -3.67 -3.15 -0.99
N LEU A 146 -2.69 -4.04 -0.78
CA LEU A 146 -1.63 -3.86 0.20
C LEU A 146 -0.29 -4.11 -0.48
N HIS A 147 0.66 -3.19 -0.27
CA HIS A 147 2.04 -3.37 -0.73
C HIS A 147 3.02 -3.36 0.43
N ASP A 148 4.13 -4.07 0.24
CA ASP A 148 5.30 -3.90 1.08
C ASP A 148 6.04 -2.61 0.72
N CYS A 149 6.72 -2.04 1.71
CA CYS A 149 7.45 -0.79 1.62
C CYS A 149 8.96 -0.98 1.36
N ASP A 150 9.41 -2.23 1.21
CA ASP A 150 10.81 -2.63 1.02
C ASP A 150 11.17 -3.06 -0.42
N ILE A 151 10.27 -2.83 -1.38
CA ILE A 151 10.46 -3.25 -2.78
C ILE A 151 11.33 -2.23 -3.55
N ILE A 152 12.64 -2.50 -3.63
CA ILE A 152 13.59 -1.61 -4.33
C ILE A 152 13.39 -1.54 -5.86
N THR A 153 12.81 -2.57 -6.47
CA THR A 153 12.50 -2.61 -7.92
C THR A 153 11.04 -2.26 -8.19
N TYR A 154 10.41 -1.47 -7.32
CA TYR A 154 9.00 -1.15 -7.44
C TYR A 154 8.72 -0.37 -8.72
N ASP A 155 7.71 -0.81 -9.47
CA ASP A 155 7.14 -0.07 -10.57
C ASP A 155 5.61 -0.16 -10.51
N ARG A 156 4.92 0.86 -11.05
CA ARG A 156 3.46 0.97 -10.95
C ARG A 156 2.68 -0.18 -11.62
N SER A 157 3.31 -1.01 -12.44
CA SER A 157 2.68 -2.22 -12.97
C SER A 157 2.41 -3.27 -11.89
N LEU A 158 3.19 -3.29 -10.80
CA LEU A 158 2.92 -4.13 -9.63
C LEU A 158 1.56 -3.79 -9.02
N LEU A 159 1.30 -2.49 -8.80
CA LEU A 159 0.00 -2.03 -8.31
C LEU A 159 -1.11 -2.33 -9.31
N ALA A 160 -0.91 -1.95 -10.57
CA ALA A 160 -1.94 -2.11 -11.59
C ALA A 160 -2.40 -3.57 -11.67
N ARG A 161 -1.46 -4.52 -11.70
CA ARG A 161 -1.75 -5.97 -11.74
C ARG A 161 -2.39 -6.48 -10.46
N LEU A 162 -1.96 -5.98 -9.30
CA LEU A 162 -2.49 -6.43 -8.01
C LEU A 162 -3.96 -6.04 -7.83
N ILE A 163 -4.35 -4.86 -8.29
CA ILE A 163 -5.69 -4.31 -8.07
C ILE A 163 -6.64 -4.51 -9.26
N TYR A 164 -6.12 -5.07 -10.36
CA TYR A 164 -6.92 -5.33 -11.56
C TYR A 164 -8.00 -6.41 -11.29
N PRO A 165 -9.28 -6.15 -11.61
CA PRO A 165 -10.41 -7.05 -11.32
C PRO A 165 -10.43 -8.38 -12.08
#